data_AF-A0A146G671-F1
#
_entry.id   AF-A0A146G671-F1
#
_cell.length_a   1.000
_cell.length_b   1.000
_cell.length_c   1.000
_cell.angle_alpha   90.00
_cell.angle_beta   90.00
_cell.angle_gamma   90.00
#
_symmetry.space_group_name_H-M   'P 1'
#
loop_
_entity.id
_entity.type
_entity.pdbx_description
1 polymer ?
#
loop_
_entity_poly.entity_id
_entity_poly.type
_entity_poly.pdbx_seq_one_letter_code
_entity_poly.pdbx_strand_id
1 'polypeptide(L)' 'MSATTQSQADAILAYLRAKGRITPMEALRKFGSFRLGARIYDLKRRGFMIHTKLIERRGKRFAQYEMSNDQPDHAK' A
#
# COMPACT_ATOMS: atom_id res chain seq x y z
N MET A 1 -27.32 10.99 -3.44
CA MET A 1 -26.24 10.51 -2.55
C MET A 1 -25.32 9.64 -3.39
N SER A 2 -24.18 10.15 -3.84
CA SER A 2 -23.29 9.41 -4.74
C SER A 2 -22.22 8.71 -3.91
N ALA A 3 -22.28 7.38 -3.83
CA ALA A 3 -21.27 6.57 -3.19
C ALA A 3 -19.92 6.81 -3.90
N THR A 4 -18.97 7.47 -3.25
CA THR A 4 -17.60 7.55 -3.73
C THR A 4 -17.01 6.15 -3.71
N THR A 5 -16.91 5.50 -4.86
CA THR A 5 -16.17 4.26 -5.04
C THR A 5 -14.72 4.52 -4.66
N GLN A 6 -14.34 4.17 -3.42
CA GLN A 6 -12.96 4.30 -2.96
C GLN A 6 -12.09 3.41 -3.83
N SER A 7 -11.08 3.98 -4.49
CA SER A 7 -10.20 3.19 -5.35
C SER A 7 -9.42 2.17 -4.51
N GLN A 8 -9.04 1.03 -5.11
CA GLN A 8 -8.16 0.06 -4.42
C GLN A 8 -6.87 0.72 -3.90
N ALA A 9 -6.36 1.74 -4.59
CA ALA A 9 -5.18 2.49 -4.15
C ALA A 9 -5.44 3.27 -2.85
N ASP A 10 -6.61 3.92 -2.71
CA ASP A 10 -6.96 4.67 -1.52
C ASP A 10 -7.22 3.76 -0.31
N ALA A 11 -7.82 2.59 -0.52
CA ALA A 11 -7.98 1.58 0.54
C ALA A 11 -6.62 1.04 1.02
N ILE A 12 -5.69 0.79 0.08
CA ILE A 12 -4.32 0.38 0.39
C ILE A 12 -3.57 1.49 1.14
N LEU A 13 -3.73 2.75 0.73
CA LEU A 13 -3.14 3.90 1.41
C LEU A 13 -3.63 4.01 2.86
N ALA A 14 -4.94 3.91 3.09
CA ALA A 14 -5.50 3.94 4.43
C ALA A 14 -4.93 2.82 5.31
N TYR A 15 -4.78 1.62 4.73
CA TYR A 15 -4.16 0.50 5.42
C TYR A 15 -2.68 0.72 5.73
N LEU A 16 -1.91 1.27 4.77
CA LEU A 16 -0.50 1.62 4.97
C LEU A 16 -0.33 2.67 6.07
N ARG A 17 -1.17 3.69 6.13
CA ARG A 17 -1.15 4.69 7.21
C ARG A 17 -1.45 4.07 8.57
N ALA A 18 -2.41 3.14 8.63
CA ALA A 18 -2.83 2.52 9.88
C ALA A 18 -1.90 1.39 10.37
N LYS A 19 -1.25 0.65 9.47
CA LYS A 19 -0.44 -0.53 9.79
C LYS A 19 1.06 -0.38 9.50
N GLY A 20 1.45 0.70 8.83
CA GLY A 20 2.82 0.99 8.42
C GLY A 20 3.33 0.16 7.25
N ARG A 21 2.73 -0.99 6.93
CA ARG A 21 3.20 -1.89 5.87
C ARG A 21 2.12 -2.77 5.25
N ILE A 22 2.40 -3.28 4.05
CA ILE A 22 1.52 -4.21 3.35
C ILE A 22 2.32 -5.18 2.47
N THR A 23 1.86 -6.43 2.40
CA THR A 23 2.38 -7.47 1.50
C THR A 23 1.38 -7.80 0.38
N PRO A 24 1.82 -8.37 -0.76
CA PRO A 24 0.95 -8.79 -1.86
C PRO A 24 -0.19 -9.71 -1.39
N MET A 25 0.09 -10.61 -0.45
CA MET A 25 -0.91 -11.52 0.08
C MET A 25 -1.93 -10.82 0.99
N GLU A 26 -1.54 -9.78 1.72
CA GLU A 26 -2.49 -8.95 2.46
C GLU A 26 -3.34 -8.10 1.53
N ALA A 27 -2.74 -7.52 0.49
CA ALA A 27 -3.46 -6.75 -0.51
C ALA A 27 -4.49 -7.59 -1.26
N LEU A 28 -4.13 -8.83 -1.61
CA LEU A 28 -5.05 -9.78 -2.21
C LEU A 28 -6.22 -10.11 -1.27
N ARG A 29 -5.93 -10.53 -0.03
CA ARG A 29 -6.95 -10.97 0.93
C ARG A 29 -7.88 -9.86 1.39
N LYS A 30 -7.39 -8.62 1.50
CA LYS A 30 -8.15 -7.48 2.06
C LYS A 30 -8.82 -6.63 0.99
N PHE A 31 -8.18 -6.45 -0.17
CA PHE A 31 -8.63 -5.50 -1.20
C PHE A 31 -8.86 -6.14 -2.56
N GLY A 32 -8.70 -7.48 -2.67
CA GLY A 32 -8.83 -8.21 -3.93
C GLY A 32 -7.80 -7.79 -4.98
N SER A 33 -6.65 -7.23 -4.56
CA SER A 33 -5.67 -6.67 -5.49
C SER A 33 -4.53 -7.64 -5.77
N PHE A 34 -4.53 -8.23 -6.97
CA PHE A 34 -3.39 -8.99 -7.50
C PHE A 34 -2.22 -8.09 -7.95
N ARG A 35 -2.47 -6.79 -8.12
CA ARG A 35 -1.52 -5.81 -8.66
C ARG A 35 -1.12 -4.77 -7.62
N LEU A 36 -0.70 -5.22 -6.43
CA LEU A 36 -0.25 -4.32 -5.37
C LEU A 36 0.84 -3.34 -5.86
N GLY A 37 1.83 -3.82 -6.62
CA GLY A 37 2.91 -2.98 -7.13
C GLY A 37 2.43 -1.78 -7.97
N ALA A 38 1.40 -1.97 -8.80
CA ALA A 38 0.80 -0.89 -9.58
C ALA A 38 0.11 0.15 -8.69
N ARG A 39 -0.58 -0.30 -7.63
CA ARG A 39 -1.22 0.60 -6.66
C ARG A 39 -0.19 1.38 -5.85
N ILE A 40 0.90 0.74 -5.45
CA ILE A 40 2.02 1.45 -4.80
C ILE A 40 2.65 2.46 -5.75
N TYR A 41 2.81 2.13 -7.03
CA TYR A 41 3.31 3.09 -8.03
C TYR A 41 2.41 4.32 -8.16
N ASP A 42 1.08 4.12 -8.24
CA ASP A 42 0.10 5.22 -8.25
C ASP A 42 0.24 6.11 -6.99
N LEU A 43 0.42 5.50 -5.81
CA LEU A 43 0.61 6.23 -4.56
C LEU A 43 1.93 7.00 -4.50
N LYS A 44 3.04 6.41 -4.97
CA LYS A 44 4.33 7.10 -5.08
C LYS A 44 4.24 8.32 -6.00
N ARG A 45 3.56 8.18 -7.14
CA ARG A 45 3.28 9.29 -8.06
C ARG A 45 2.44 10.40 -7.45
N ARG A 46 1.60 10.08 -6.47
CA ARG A 46 0.83 11.04 -5.67
C ARG A 46 1.65 11.72 -4.57
N GLY A 47 2.92 11.37 -4.40
CA GLY A 47 3.83 11.94 -3.39
C GLY A 47 3.92 11.15 -2.09
N PHE A 48 3.30 9.96 -2.00
CA PHE A 48 3.45 9.13 -0.81
C PHE A 48 4.83 8.45 -0.77
N MET A 49 5.52 8.61 0.35
CA MET A 49 6.83 8.03 0.58
C MET A 49 6.65 6.58 1.03
N ILE A 50 6.83 5.65 0.10
CA ILE A 50 6.66 4.22 0.35
C ILE A 50 7.94 3.50 -0.04
N HIS A 51 8.56 2.81 0.91
CA HIS A 51 9.76 2.02 0.67
C HIS A 51 9.37 0.59 0.29
N THR A 52 10.18 -0.02 -0.58
CA THR A 52 10.01 -1.42 -0.96
C THR A 52 11.13 -2.23 -0.31
N LYS A 53 10.77 -3.28 0.41
CA LYS A 53 11.70 -4.25 0.99
C LYS A 53 11.45 -5.61 0.38
N LEU A 54 12.48 -6.26 -0.15
CA LEU A 54 12.37 -7.66 -0.54
C LEU A 54 12.49 -8.52 0.72
N ILE A 55 11.46 -9.30 1.02
CA ILE A 55 11.44 -10.20 2.17
C ILE A 55 11.31 -11.65 1.72
N GLU A 56 11.97 -12.54 2.43
CA GLU A 56 11.85 -13.98 2.23
C GLU A 56 11.08 -14.61 3.40
N ARG A 57 10.04 -15.38 3.09
CA ARG A 57 9.28 -16.13 4.10
C ARG A 57 8.92 -17.50 3.55
N ARG A 58 9.27 -18.56 4.28
CA ARG A 58 9.04 -19.96 3.88
C ARG A 58 9.62 -20.27 2.48
N GLY A 59 10.84 -19.83 2.22
CA GLY A 59 11.54 -20.03 0.94
C GLY A 59 10.98 -19.24 -0.24
N LYS A 60 10.01 -18.35 -0.02
CA LYS A 60 9.43 -17.49 -1.06
C LYS A 60 9.85 -16.04 -0.83
N ARG A 61 10.40 -15.40 -1.87
CA ARG A 61 10.76 -13.98 -1.88
C ARG A 61 9.62 -13.14 -2.46
N PHE A 62 9.28 -12.05 -1.79
CA PHE A 62 8.26 -11.11 -2.26
C PHE A 62 8.51 -9.69 -1.73
N ALA A 63 8.01 -8.70 -2.45
CA ALA A 63 8.10 -7.31 -2.05
C ALA A 63 7.12 -7.01 -0.92
N GLN A 64 7.59 -6.43 0.17
CA GLN A 64 6.81 -5.75 1.20
C GLN A 64 6.96 -4.26 0.99
N TYR A 65 5.88 -3.52 1.21
CA TYR A 65 5.89 -2.06 1.08
C TYR A 65 5.61 -1.44 2.44
N GLU A 66 6.39 -0.43 2.81
CA GLU A 66 6.34 0.23 4.11
C GLU A 66 6.18 1.74 3.91
N MET A 67 5.31 2.36 4.69
CA MET A 67 5.14 3.81 4.72
C MET A 67 6.34 4.43 5.43
N SER A 68 6.94 5.46 4.86
CA SER A 68 8.01 6.19 5.54
C SER A 68 7.45 6.92 6.76
N ASN A 69 8.23 6.92 7.85
CA ASN A 69 7.90 7.66 9.06
C ASN A 69 8.18 9.17 8.93
N ASP A 70 8.91 9.56 7.88
CA ASP A 70 9.24 10.95 7.54
C ASP A 70 8.18 11.58 6.62
N GLN A 71 7.03 10.92 6.44
CA GLN A 71 5.94 11.47 5.66
C GLN A 71 5.46 12.75 6.38
N PRO A 72 5.57 13.95 5.78
CA PRO A 72 4.94 15.13 6.35
C PRO A 72 3.45 14.82 6.47
N ASP A 73 2.88 15.03 7.65
CA ASP A 73 1.46 14.88 7.88
C ASP A 73 0.74 15.70 6.82
N HIS A 74 0.23 15.03 5.78
CA HIS A 74 -0.72 15.61 4.85
C HIS A 74 -2.04 15.72 5.62
N ALA A 75 -2.06 16.62 6.59
CA ALA A 75 -3.24 17.11 7.25
C ALA A 75 -4.15 17.68 6.14
N LYS A 76 -5.38 17.20 6.19
CA LYS A 76 -6.50 17.52 5.29
C LYS A 76 -6.61 19.01 4.96
#